data_AF-A0A2V6I7R9-F1
#
_entry.id   AF-A0A2V6I7R9-F1
#
_cell.length_a   1.000
_cell.length_b   1.000
_cell.length_c   1.000
_cell.angle_alpha   90.00
_cell.angle_beta   90.00
_cell.angle_gamma   90.00
#
_symmetry.space_group_name_H-M   'P 1'
#
loop_
_entity.id
_entity.type
_entity.pdbx_description
1 polymer ?
#
loop_
_entity_poly.entity_id
_entity_poly.type
_entity_poly.pdbx_seq_one_letter_code
_entity_poly.pdbx_strand_id
1 'polypeptide(L)'
;MLEIELGKKKTVTARCLFVCTTLLLLFANGAYGSGTYQHTRDRRTLIWNNSPRRDHEATWSGQRDSNGFATGYGTLTWYKVQPAIVTGSNIPSARGRAVVINRFSGKMVRGKFDGPVVNVDASGKMFHGTLVKGTKANDWVAGPLPPTDQQLSERVSRSAVNPQPPAEGPPHFAAAVLTRPFTPEPSATAPSTPAAVEPEVKNRMIMDFKEQTQVVLARVGDATGDFQEIDRLDSVQRLPAAVSESVASLVDRARDFRAKLGYETALSECRSETETVDALSAVVRSTRNIAGSDASAANSGLTDFLKNNPEPLIDAQRPLWRYLTSMRLLCSRLEKQAETHLQRAGAFASAGRTGDAIREYQEAYRIFPNPATTEKIRQLQRNSLGL
;
A
#
# COMPACT_ATOMS: atom_id res chain seq x y z
N MET A 1 51.50 11.36 46.59
CA MET A 1 52.08 11.93 45.36
C MET A 1 52.40 10.77 44.43
N LEU A 2 51.67 10.66 43.31
CA LEU A 2 51.76 9.75 42.13
C LEU A 2 51.70 8.21 42.37
N GLU A 3 50.75 7.38 41.91
CA GLU A 3 49.94 7.17 40.67
C GLU A 3 50.55 6.18 39.62
N ILE A 4 49.71 5.22 39.17
CA ILE A 4 49.73 4.38 37.94
C ILE A 4 50.76 3.19 37.90
N GLU A 5 50.40 1.91 37.68
CA GLU A 5 49.91 1.31 36.42
C GLU A 5 49.19 -0.04 36.63
N LEU A 6 48.25 -0.31 35.72
CA LEU A 6 47.14 -1.23 35.78
C LEU A 6 47.42 -2.44 34.86
N GLY A 7 48.04 -3.49 35.41
CA GLY A 7 48.24 -4.76 34.68
C GLY A 7 47.16 -5.80 34.98
N LYS A 8 45.97 -5.72 34.35
CA LYS A 8 45.02 -6.84 34.33
C LYS A 8 44.72 -7.31 32.90
N LYS A 9 45.21 -8.53 32.63
CA LYS A 9 44.94 -9.37 31.46
C LYS A 9 43.43 -9.44 31.17
N LYS A 10 43.05 -9.10 29.94
CA LYS A 10 41.67 -9.27 29.44
C LYS A 10 41.41 -10.73 29.14
N THR A 11 40.49 -11.33 29.91
CA THR A 11 39.76 -12.53 29.53
C THR A 11 38.91 -12.18 28.31
N VAL A 12 39.36 -12.54 27.11
CA VAL A 12 38.53 -12.45 25.89
C VAL A 12 37.53 -13.60 25.96
N THR A 13 36.38 -13.30 26.56
CA THR A 13 35.24 -14.20 26.65
C THR A 13 34.76 -14.54 25.24
N ALA A 14 34.58 -15.84 25.00
CA ALA A 14 34.08 -16.49 23.79
C ALA A 14 32.62 -16.13 23.42
N ARG A 15 32.21 -14.87 23.64
CA ARG A 15 30.98 -14.26 23.13
C ARG A 15 31.18 -13.49 21.83
N CYS A 16 32.42 -13.10 21.50
CA CYS A 16 32.71 -12.34 20.27
C CYS A 16 32.55 -13.19 18.99
N LEU A 17 32.87 -14.49 19.06
CA LEU A 17 32.81 -15.36 17.88
C LEU A 17 31.38 -15.78 17.48
N PHE A 18 30.40 -15.73 18.39
CA PHE A 18 28.99 -15.99 18.07
C PHE A 18 28.25 -14.74 17.57
N VAL A 19 28.70 -13.56 18.00
CA VAL A 19 28.17 -12.28 17.50
C VAL A 19 28.71 -12.03 16.09
N CYS A 20 29.96 -12.36 15.78
CA CYS A 20 30.48 -12.16 14.42
C CYS A 20 29.89 -13.10 13.36
N THR A 21 29.49 -14.34 13.69
CA THR A 21 28.80 -15.24 12.73
C THR A 21 27.33 -14.86 12.50
N THR A 22 26.65 -14.32 13.52
CA THR A 22 25.29 -13.76 13.37
C THR A 22 25.31 -12.40 12.67
N LEU A 23 26.35 -11.59 12.87
CA LEU A 23 26.53 -10.31 12.19
C LEU A 23 27.01 -10.47 10.73
N LEU A 24 27.80 -11.50 10.40
CA LEU A 24 28.19 -11.79 9.02
C LEU A 24 27.06 -12.43 8.18
N LEU A 25 26.03 -13.00 8.81
CA LEU A 25 24.78 -13.37 8.12
C LEU A 25 23.81 -12.19 7.93
N LEU A 26 24.10 -11.02 8.53
CA LEU A 26 23.29 -9.80 8.43
C LEU A 26 23.83 -8.79 7.40
N PHE A 27 25.00 -9.03 6.80
CA PHE A 27 25.61 -8.16 5.79
C PHE A 27 25.84 -8.85 4.44
N ALA A 28 24.90 -9.69 4.01
CA ALA A 28 24.76 -10.09 2.62
C ALA A 28 23.52 -9.45 1.98
N ASN A 29 23.32 -8.13 2.17
CA ASN A 29 22.32 -7.36 1.44
C ASN A 29 23.02 -6.40 0.48
N GLY A 30 23.76 -6.98 -0.46
CA GLY A 30 24.06 -6.34 -1.73
C GLY A 30 22.94 -6.63 -2.72
N ALA A 31 22.42 -5.57 -3.35
CA ALA A 31 21.51 -5.56 -4.51
C ALA A 31 20.01 -5.87 -4.27
N TYR A 32 19.18 -4.91 -4.70
CA TYR A 32 17.75 -4.95 -5.04
C TYR A 32 17.03 -6.32 -5.06
N GLY A 33 15.93 -6.43 -4.29
CA GLY A 33 14.81 -7.37 -4.55
C GLY A 33 14.52 -8.42 -3.48
N SER A 34 14.00 -8.05 -2.31
CA SER A 34 13.59 -9.04 -1.29
C SER A 34 12.11 -9.45 -1.44
N GLY A 35 11.78 -10.22 -2.48
CA GLY A 35 10.57 -11.03 -2.48
C GLY A 35 10.69 -12.20 -1.49
N THR A 36 9.56 -12.80 -1.08
CA THR A 36 9.56 -13.98 -0.19
C THR A 36 8.61 -15.05 -0.70
N TYR A 37 8.90 -16.31 -0.40
CA TYR A 37 7.90 -17.35 -0.55
C TYR A 37 6.82 -17.20 0.53
N GLN A 38 5.57 -17.37 0.12
CA GLN A 38 4.43 -17.43 1.02
C GLN A 38 3.54 -18.61 0.66
N HIS A 39 2.79 -19.08 1.66
CA HIS A 39 1.76 -20.08 1.42
C HIS A 39 0.50 -19.44 0.81
N THR A 40 -0.15 -20.20 -0.06
CA THR A 40 -1.52 -19.90 -0.51
C THR A 40 -2.50 -20.01 0.67
N ARG A 41 -3.71 -19.48 0.48
CA ARG A 41 -4.79 -19.42 1.48
C ARG A 41 -5.16 -20.77 2.10
N ASP A 42 -5.05 -21.84 1.32
CA ASP A 42 -5.26 -23.23 1.76
C ASP A 42 -4.04 -23.84 2.47
N ARG A 43 -2.93 -23.10 2.55
CA ARG A 43 -1.62 -23.47 3.09
C ARG A 43 -0.91 -24.62 2.38
N ARG A 44 -1.37 -25.02 1.20
CA ARG A 44 -0.84 -26.20 0.49
C ARG A 44 0.24 -25.91 -0.53
N THR A 45 0.29 -24.68 -1.04
CA THR A 45 1.17 -24.31 -2.15
C THR A 45 2.04 -23.11 -1.79
N LEU A 46 3.33 -23.18 -2.11
CA LEU A 46 4.29 -22.09 -1.99
C LEU A 46 4.38 -21.31 -3.29
N ILE A 47 4.21 -19.99 -3.17
CA ILE A 47 4.28 -19.03 -4.28
C ILE A 47 5.24 -17.90 -3.90
N TRP A 48 5.93 -17.36 -4.89
CA TRP A 48 6.84 -16.22 -4.71
C TRP A 48 6.06 -14.91 -4.73
N ASN A 49 6.21 -14.12 -3.68
CA ASN A 49 5.64 -12.78 -3.58
C ASN A 49 6.74 -11.72 -3.68
N ASN A 50 6.72 -10.94 -4.76
CA ASN A 50 7.63 -9.82 -4.97
C ASN A 50 7.38 -8.63 -4.01
N SER A 51 6.22 -8.56 -3.34
CA SER A 51 5.82 -7.47 -2.46
C SER A 51 4.90 -7.96 -1.34
N PRO A 52 5.44 -8.67 -0.33
CA PRO A 52 4.65 -9.23 0.77
C PRO A 52 3.91 -8.14 1.57
N ARG A 53 2.60 -8.34 1.75
CA ARG A 53 1.74 -7.51 2.62
C ARG A 53 0.95 -8.41 3.56
N ARG A 54 0.78 -7.96 4.81
CA ARG A 54 0.15 -8.76 5.88
C ARG A 54 -1.36 -9.00 5.67
N ASP A 55 -2.02 -8.15 4.90
CA ASP A 55 -3.44 -8.23 4.57
C ASP A 55 -3.70 -8.83 3.18
N HIS A 56 -2.68 -9.39 2.53
CA HIS A 56 -2.79 -9.99 1.21
C HIS A 56 -2.66 -11.52 1.28
N GLU A 57 -3.67 -12.21 0.77
CA GLU A 57 -3.66 -13.67 0.61
C GLU A 57 -3.66 -14.03 -0.88
N ALA A 58 -3.19 -15.23 -1.22
CA ALA A 58 -3.18 -15.71 -2.60
C ALA A 58 -3.75 -17.12 -2.73
N THR A 59 -4.31 -17.45 -3.89
CA THR A 59 -4.65 -18.82 -4.29
C THR A 59 -3.98 -19.16 -5.61
N TRP A 60 -3.68 -20.43 -5.83
CA TRP A 60 -3.09 -20.96 -7.06
C TRP A 60 -3.96 -22.10 -7.58
N SER A 61 -4.34 -22.05 -8.87
CA SER A 61 -5.18 -23.08 -9.50
C SER A 61 -4.40 -24.19 -10.21
N GLY A 62 -3.09 -24.01 -10.40
CA GLY A 62 -2.23 -24.99 -11.07
C GLY A 62 -1.72 -26.09 -10.15
N GLN A 63 -0.79 -26.89 -10.67
CA GLN A 63 -0.18 -27.98 -9.92
C GLN A 63 0.83 -27.46 -8.89
N ARG A 64 1.30 -28.36 -8.01
CA ARG A 64 2.43 -28.15 -7.12
C ARG A 64 3.44 -29.28 -7.26
N ASP A 65 4.72 -28.98 -7.06
CA ASP A 65 5.77 -30.00 -7.02
C ASP A 65 5.79 -30.75 -5.67
N SER A 66 6.67 -31.76 -5.56
CA SER A 66 6.82 -32.57 -4.35
C SER A 66 7.28 -31.78 -3.13
N ASN A 67 7.88 -30.61 -3.33
CA ASN A 67 8.32 -29.70 -2.27
C ASN A 67 7.25 -28.64 -1.95
N GLY A 68 6.07 -28.74 -2.57
CA GLY A 68 4.93 -27.87 -2.33
C GLY A 68 4.96 -26.55 -3.11
N PHE A 69 5.91 -26.31 -4.02
CA PHE A 69 5.93 -25.08 -4.81
C PHE A 69 4.95 -25.14 -5.97
N ALA A 70 4.32 -24.01 -6.30
CA ALA A 70 3.47 -23.91 -7.48
C ALA A 70 4.27 -24.21 -8.76
N THR A 71 3.71 -25.06 -9.62
CA THR A 71 4.34 -25.51 -10.87
C THR A 71 3.31 -25.70 -11.99
N GLY A 72 3.78 -25.60 -13.23
CA GLY A 72 2.94 -25.75 -14.42
C GLY A 72 2.06 -24.52 -14.69
N TYR A 73 1.11 -24.66 -15.62
CA TYR A 73 0.17 -23.59 -15.95
C TYR A 73 -0.94 -23.47 -14.92
N GLY A 74 -1.30 -22.23 -14.60
CA GLY A 74 -2.41 -21.94 -13.69
C GLY A 74 -2.63 -20.44 -13.50
N THR A 75 -3.60 -20.12 -12.65
CA THR A 75 -3.96 -18.75 -12.29
C THR A 75 -3.64 -18.52 -10.82
N LEU A 76 -2.82 -17.50 -10.55
CA LEU A 76 -2.57 -16.94 -9.23
C LEU A 76 -3.55 -15.79 -8.98
N THR A 77 -4.39 -15.91 -7.96
CA THR A 77 -5.33 -14.83 -7.58
C THR A 77 -4.89 -14.22 -6.26
N TRP A 78 -4.74 -12.90 -6.20
CA TRP A 78 -4.49 -12.19 -4.95
C TRP A 78 -5.76 -11.55 -4.40
N TYR A 79 -5.86 -11.56 -3.07
CA TYR A 79 -6.98 -11.02 -2.32
C TYR A 79 -6.49 -10.05 -1.26
N LYS A 80 -7.25 -8.98 -1.05
CA LYS A 80 -7.16 -8.14 0.15
C LYS A 80 -8.13 -8.67 1.18
N VAL A 81 -7.63 -9.08 2.34
CA VAL A 81 -8.46 -9.59 3.44
C VAL A 81 -8.68 -8.47 4.45
N GLN A 82 -9.93 -8.04 4.59
CA GLN A 82 -10.30 -7.11 5.66
C GLN A 82 -10.72 -7.91 6.90
N PRO A 83 -10.37 -7.48 8.13
CA PRO A 83 -10.98 -8.03 9.33
C PRO A 83 -12.46 -7.66 9.37
N ALA A 84 -13.35 -8.62 9.62
CA ALA A 84 -14.73 -8.31 9.96
C ALA A 84 -14.78 -7.93 11.45
N ILE A 85 -14.90 -6.65 11.76
CA ILE A 85 -15.28 -6.21 13.11
C ILE A 85 -16.80 -6.32 13.18
N VAL A 86 -17.30 -7.40 13.78
CA VAL A 86 -18.71 -7.50 14.16
C VAL A 86 -18.87 -6.74 15.46
N THR A 87 -19.59 -5.62 15.43
CA THR A 87 -19.96 -4.86 16.63
C THR A 87 -20.67 -5.76 17.63
N GLY A 88 -20.09 -5.94 18.82
CA GLY A 88 -20.72 -6.60 19.96
C GLY A 88 -20.07 -7.89 20.47
N SER A 89 -19.00 -8.41 19.87
CA SER A 89 -18.27 -9.57 20.42
C SER A 89 -16.77 -9.51 20.13
N ASN A 90 -15.94 -9.60 21.16
CA ASN A 90 -14.46 -9.65 21.06
C ASN A 90 -13.92 -11.01 20.57
N ILE A 91 -14.72 -11.78 19.85
CA ILE A 91 -14.30 -13.04 19.23
C ILE A 91 -13.88 -12.72 17.79
N PRO A 92 -12.61 -12.91 17.41
CA PRO A 92 -12.18 -12.74 16.02
C PRO A 92 -13.00 -13.64 15.11
N SER A 93 -13.90 -13.05 14.32
CA SER A 93 -14.60 -13.78 13.27
C SER A 93 -13.58 -14.35 12.28
N ALA A 94 -13.67 -15.65 12.03
CA ALA A 94 -12.77 -16.36 11.13
C ALA A 94 -13.03 -15.93 9.67
N ARG A 95 -12.23 -14.95 9.21
CA ARG A 95 -12.12 -14.39 7.85
C ARG A 95 -13.19 -13.36 7.50
N GLY A 96 -12.79 -12.09 7.45
CA GLY A 96 -13.60 -11.06 6.83
C GLY A 96 -13.60 -11.13 5.30
N ARG A 97 -14.26 -10.17 4.66
CA ARG A 97 -14.45 -10.12 3.20
C ARG A 97 -13.09 -10.10 2.49
N ALA A 98 -12.90 -11.03 1.57
CA ALA A 98 -11.74 -11.10 0.68
C ALA A 98 -12.10 -10.48 -0.67
N VAL A 99 -11.44 -9.37 -1.02
CA VAL A 99 -11.65 -8.66 -2.30
C VAL A 99 -10.53 -9.02 -3.26
N VAL A 100 -10.87 -9.48 -4.47
CA VAL A 100 -9.87 -9.80 -5.50
C VAL A 100 -9.13 -8.53 -5.93
N ILE A 101 -7.80 -8.56 -5.91
CA ILE A 101 -6.94 -7.45 -6.31
C ILE A 101 -6.47 -7.62 -7.76
N ASN A 102 -6.01 -8.82 -8.11
CA ASN A 102 -5.55 -9.17 -9.44
C ASN A 102 -5.51 -10.70 -9.63
N ARG A 103 -5.46 -11.12 -10.90
CA ARG A 103 -5.31 -12.51 -11.33
C ARG A 103 -4.19 -12.61 -12.35
N PHE A 104 -3.20 -13.44 -12.12
CA PHE A 104 -2.11 -13.71 -13.05
C PHE A 104 -2.21 -15.13 -13.58
N SER A 105 -2.33 -15.30 -14.89
CA SER A 105 -2.35 -16.59 -15.57
C SER A 105 -1.04 -16.80 -16.32
N GLY A 106 -0.36 -17.91 -16.07
CA GLY A 106 0.92 -18.21 -16.72
C GLY A 106 1.52 -19.51 -16.20
N LYS A 107 2.73 -19.84 -16.68
CA LYS A 107 3.48 -21.00 -16.21
C LYS A 107 4.29 -20.62 -14.97
N MET A 108 4.19 -21.43 -13.91
CA MET A 108 5.08 -21.33 -12.76
C MET A 108 6.14 -22.43 -12.77
N VAL A 109 7.34 -22.07 -12.31
CA VAL A 109 8.45 -22.97 -12.04
C VAL A 109 8.96 -22.65 -10.65
N ARG A 110 8.85 -23.63 -9.74
CA ARG A 110 9.23 -23.49 -8.31
C ARG A 110 8.63 -22.25 -7.64
N GLY A 111 7.34 -22.02 -7.83
CA GLY A 111 6.60 -20.94 -7.20
C GLY A 111 6.74 -19.58 -7.88
N LYS A 112 7.50 -19.48 -8.98
CA LYS A 112 7.78 -18.24 -9.70
C LYS A 112 7.24 -18.30 -11.12
N PHE A 113 6.63 -17.23 -11.62
CA PHE A 113 6.21 -17.18 -13.02
C PHE A 113 7.43 -17.19 -13.96
N ASP A 114 7.34 -18.00 -15.02
CA ASP A 114 8.42 -18.17 -16.00
C ASP A 114 7.82 -18.35 -17.39
N GLY A 115 8.02 -17.35 -18.26
CA GLY A 115 7.41 -17.21 -19.57
C GLY A 115 6.31 -16.14 -19.63
N PRO A 116 5.45 -16.19 -20.67
CA PRO A 116 4.33 -15.27 -20.84
C PRO A 116 3.32 -15.37 -19.70
N VAL A 117 2.85 -14.23 -19.23
CA VAL A 117 1.84 -14.10 -18.18
C VAL A 117 0.79 -13.09 -18.60
N VAL A 118 -0.47 -13.40 -18.33
CA VAL A 118 -1.62 -12.50 -18.48
C VAL A 118 -2.06 -12.06 -17.09
N ASN A 119 -2.21 -10.76 -16.87
CA ASN A 119 -2.75 -10.16 -15.65
C ASN A 119 -4.15 -9.61 -15.94
N VAL A 120 -5.09 -9.85 -15.02
CA VAL A 120 -6.39 -9.19 -14.96
C VAL A 120 -6.47 -8.42 -13.65
N ASP A 121 -6.65 -7.11 -13.72
CA ASP A 121 -6.78 -6.28 -12.52
C ASP A 121 -8.20 -6.37 -11.89
N ALA A 122 -8.40 -5.68 -10.76
CA ALA A 122 -9.68 -5.65 -10.05
C ALA A 122 -10.84 -5.06 -10.88
N SER A 123 -10.54 -4.24 -11.90
CA SER A 123 -11.53 -3.66 -12.82
C SER A 123 -11.85 -4.58 -14.01
N GLY A 124 -11.13 -5.70 -14.14
CA GLY A 124 -11.24 -6.63 -15.27
C GLY A 124 -10.35 -6.28 -16.46
N LYS A 125 -9.50 -5.25 -16.36
CA LYS A 125 -8.60 -4.86 -17.46
C LYS A 125 -7.47 -5.87 -17.58
N MET A 126 -7.23 -6.31 -18.83
CA MET A 126 -6.21 -7.30 -19.16
C MET A 126 -4.90 -6.66 -19.59
N PHE A 127 -3.81 -7.25 -19.11
CA PHE A 127 -2.45 -6.92 -19.48
C PHE A 127 -1.69 -8.22 -19.74
N HIS A 128 -0.64 -8.17 -20.54
CA HIS A 128 0.26 -9.30 -20.72
C HIS A 128 1.73 -8.86 -20.65
N GLY A 129 2.60 -9.77 -20.27
CA GLY A 129 4.04 -9.51 -20.14
C GLY A 129 4.80 -10.83 -20.02
N THR A 130 6.12 -10.76 -20.06
CA THR A 130 6.99 -11.93 -19.89
C THR A 130 7.70 -11.84 -18.56
N LEU A 131 7.63 -12.90 -17.76
CA LEU A 131 8.39 -13.01 -16.51
C LEU A 131 9.47 -14.08 -16.68
N VAL A 132 10.66 -13.85 -16.14
CA VAL A 132 11.74 -14.83 -16.08
C VAL A 132 12.07 -15.04 -14.61
N LYS A 133 11.87 -16.28 -14.13
CA LYS A 133 12.08 -16.64 -12.71
C LYS A 133 11.43 -15.65 -11.73
N GLY A 134 10.20 -15.23 -12.01
CA GLY A 134 9.39 -14.34 -11.16
C GLY A 134 9.74 -12.87 -11.26
N THR A 135 10.74 -12.51 -12.07
CA THR A 135 11.12 -11.12 -12.36
C THR A 135 10.59 -10.73 -13.72
N LYS A 136 10.07 -9.51 -13.84
CA LYS A 136 9.54 -8.99 -15.09
C LYS A 136 10.69 -8.81 -16.11
N ALA A 137 10.56 -9.45 -17.27
CA ALA A 137 11.55 -9.34 -18.36
C ALA A 137 11.25 -8.17 -19.29
N ASN A 138 9.97 -7.86 -19.53
CA ASN A 138 9.49 -6.75 -20.36
C ASN A 138 8.31 -6.04 -19.70
N ASP A 139 8.05 -4.79 -20.11
CA ASP A 139 6.89 -4.01 -19.67
C ASP A 139 5.54 -4.69 -19.94
N TRP A 140 4.57 -4.44 -19.04
CA TRP A 140 3.21 -4.98 -19.20
C TRP A 140 2.50 -4.21 -20.31
N VAL A 141 2.03 -4.93 -21.32
CA VAL A 141 1.31 -4.38 -22.45
C VAL A 141 -0.19 -4.58 -22.24
N ALA A 142 -0.98 -3.52 -22.45
CA ALA A 142 -2.43 -3.62 -22.34
C ALA A 142 -3.01 -4.45 -23.49
N GLY A 143 -3.96 -5.35 -23.17
CA GLY A 143 -4.62 -6.22 -24.14
C GLY A 143 -4.28 -7.71 -23.96
N PRO A 144 -4.96 -8.59 -24.72
CA PRO A 144 -4.72 -10.03 -24.66
C PRO A 144 -3.31 -10.38 -25.16
N LEU A 145 -2.78 -11.51 -24.70
CA LEU A 145 -1.51 -12.02 -25.20
C LEU A 145 -1.61 -12.25 -26.72
N PRO A 146 -0.68 -11.75 -27.54
CA PRO A 146 -0.64 -12.07 -28.97
C PRO A 146 -0.55 -13.60 -29.15
N PRO A 147 -1.29 -14.18 -30.11
CA PRO A 147 -1.22 -15.61 -30.35
C PRO A 147 0.21 -15.96 -30.74
N THR A 148 0.87 -16.77 -29.91
CA THR A 148 2.17 -17.37 -30.23
C THR A 148 1.90 -18.73 -30.87
N ASP A 149 2.71 -19.15 -31.84
CA ASP A 149 2.54 -20.39 -32.62
C ASP A 149 2.29 -21.66 -31.77
N GLN A 150 2.74 -21.66 -30.51
CA GLN A 150 2.49 -22.74 -29.56
C GLN A 150 1.01 -22.92 -29.17
N GLN A 151 0.19 -21.87 -29.24
CA GLN A 151 -1.26 -21.94 -28.97
C GLN A 151 -2.06 -22.48 -30.18
N LEU A 152 -1.47 -22.42 -31.38
CA LEU A 152 -2.05 -22.99 -32.60
C LEU A 152 -1.90 -24.52 -32.59
N SER A 153 -0.75 -25.03 -32.15
CA SER A 153 -0.49 -26.48 -32.03
C SER A 153 -1.43 -27.15 -31.02
N GLU A 154 -1.79 -26.45 -29.94
CA GLU A 154 -2.70 -26.99 -28.91
C GLU A 154 -4.18 -26.95 -29.31
N ARG A 155 -4.58 -26.04 -30.23
CA ARG A 155 -5.91 -26.03 -30.86
C ARG A 155 -6.06 -27.20 -31.84
N VAL A 156 -5.01 -27.55 -32.57
CA VAL A 156 -5.02 -28.67 -33.53
C VAL A 156 -5.11 -30.02 -32.80
N SER A 157 -4.46 -30.19 -31.64
CA SER A 157 -4.55 -31.44 -30.88
C SER A 157 -5.87 -31.63 -30.11
N ARG A 158 -6.58 -30.54 -29.75
CA ARG A 158 -7.90 -30.63 -29.08
C ARG A 158 -9.07 -30.84 -30.03
N SER A 159 -8.92 -30.56 -31.33
CA SER A 159 -9.95 -30.77 -32.34
C SER A 159 -9.98 -32.19 -32.93
N ALA A 160 -9.08 -33.09 -32.53
CA ALA A 160 -9.04 -34.48 -32.97
C ALA A 160 -9.70 -35.44 -31.97
N VAL A 161 -10.93 -35.16 -31.54
CA VAL A 161 -11.84 -36.18 -30.99
C VAL A 161 -13.22 -35.93 -31.59
N ASN A 162 -13.54 -36.76 -32.59
CA ASN A 162 -14.81 -36.84 -33.28
C ASN A 162 -15.94 -37.20 -32.31
N PRO A 163 -17.15 -36.64 -32.49
CA PRO A 163 -18.26 -37.52 -32.80
C PRO A 163 -19.09 -37.01 -34.00
N GLN A 164 -19.30 -37.94 -34.93
CA GLN A 164 -20.13 -37.84 -36.13
C GLN A 164 -21.63 -37.81 -35.79
N PRO A 165 -22.46 -37.08 -36.57
CA PRO A 165 -23.70 -37.70 -37.10
C PRO A 165 -24.03 -37.18 -38.55
N PRO A 166 -25.16 -37.53 -39.20
CA PRO A 166 -25.19 -38.39 -40.39
C PRO A 166 -25.55 -37.66 -41.71
N ALA A 167 -25.50 -38.43 -42.80
CA ALA A 167 -25.64 -38.10 -44.21
C ALA A 167 -26.93 -37.37 -44.65
N GLU A 168 -26.83 -36.50 -45.66
CA GLU A 168 -27.33 -36.73 -47.04
C GLU A 168 -26.98 -35.56 -47.97
N GLY A 169 -26.62 -35.88 -49.22
CA GLY A 169 -26.20 -34.93 -50.27
C GLY A 169 -27.29 -34.62 -51.32
N PRO A 170 -26.91 -34.27 -52.58
CA PRO A 170 -27.11 -32.95 -53.23
C PRO A 170 -27.95 -33.11 -54.56
N PRO A 171 -27.86 -32.34 -55.71
CA PRO A 171 -26.92 -31.27 -56.14
C PRO A 171 -27.44 -30.15 -57.12
N HIS A 172 -26.47 -29.33 -57.59
CA HIS A 172 -26.40 -28.47 -58.80
C HIS A 172 -26.85 -26.98 -58.64
N PHE A 173 -26.15 -25.95 -59.11
CA PHE A 173 -25.38 -25.78 -60.36
C PHE A 173 -24.11 -24.93 -60.23
N ALA A 174 -23.21 -25.14 -61.20
CA ALA A 174 -21.95 -24.45 -61.41
C ALA A 174 -22.08 -23.16 -62.23
N ALA A 175 -20.96 -22.43 -62.27
CA ALA A 175 -20.53 -21.39 -63.21
C ALA A 175 -20.95 -19.94 -62.90
N ALA A 176 -19.98 -19.11 -62.50
CA ALA A 176 -19.32 -18.20 -63.44
C ALA A 176 -18.28 -17.37 -62.68
N VAL A 177 -17.01 -17.59 -63.03
CA VAL A 177 -15.90 -16.68 -62.75
C VAL A 177 -16.12 -15.44 -63.61
N LEU A 178 -16.26 -14.27 -62.97
CA LEU A 178 -16.01 -13.00 -63.64
C LEU A 178 -15.17 -12.11 -62.73
N THR A 179 -13.88 -12.07 -63.06
CA THR A 179 -12.91 -11.08 -62.62
C THR A 179 -13.42 -9.67 -62.93
N ARG A 180 -13.49 -8.82 -61.91
CA ARG A 180 -13.50 -7.36 -62.10
C ARG A 180 -12.46 -6.69 -61.19
N PRO A 181 -11.84 -5.60 -61.67
CA PRO A 181 -10.59 -5.08 -61.13
C PRO A 181 -10.81 -4.21 -59.90
N PHE A 182 -9.80 -4.22 -59.03
CA PHE A 182 -9.59 -3.29 -57.93
C PHE A 182 -9.79 -1.83 -58.37
N THR A 183 -10.66 -1.12 -57.64
CA THR A 183 -10.56 0.33 -57.46
C THR A 183 -10.61 0.58 -55.95
N PRO A 184 -9.58 1.18 -55.33
CA PRO A 184 -9.58 1.41 -53.88
C PRO A 184 -10.42 2.66 -53.56
N GLU A 185 -11.47 2.47 -52.76
CA GLU A 185 -12.21 3.56 -52.11
C GLU A 185 -11.48 3.95 -50.80
N PRO A 186 -11.32 5.25 -50.48
CA PRO A 186 -10.56 5.69 -49.32
C PRO A 186 -11.41 5.70 -48.04
N SER A 187 -10.75 5.42 -46.92
CA SER A 187 -11.18 5.62 -45.53
C SER A 187 -12.14 4.60 -44.91
N ALA A 188 -11.54 3.63 -44.22
CA ALA A 188 -12.02 3.24 -42.89
C ALA A 188 -10.85 3.38 -41.91
N THR A 189 -10.91 4.45 -41.13
CA THR A 189 -9.99 4.78 -40.03
C THR A 189 -9.82 3.57 -39.12
N ALA A 190 -8.57 3.14 -38.93
CA ALA A 190 -8.24 2.15 -37.93
C ALA A 190 -8.72 2.62 -36.54
N PRO A 191 -9.26 1.73 -35.69
CA PRO A 191 -9.56 2.09 -34.31
C PRO A 191 -8.23 2.44 -33.61
N SER A 192 -8.11 3.70 -33.23
CA SER A 192 -7.03 4.23 -32.42
C SER A 192 -6.83 3.36 -31.17
N THR A 193 -5.67 2.70 -31.12
CA THR A 193 -5.08 2.14 -29.90
C THR A 193 -5.14 3.22 -28.80
N PRO A 194 -5.49 2.90 -27.53
CA PRO A 194 -5.30 3.86 -26.45
C PRO A 194 -3.79 4.11 -26.35
N ALA A 195 -3.36 5.32 -26.71
CA ALA A 195 -1.96 5.68 -26.78
C ALA A 195 -1.27 5.32 -25.46
N ALA A 196 -0.26 4.45 -25.54
CA ALA A 196 0.79 4.45 -24.55
C ALA A 196 1.28 5.90 -24.45
N VAL A 197 1.31 6.46 -23.23
CA VAL A 197 1.85 7.80 -23.03
C VAL A 197 3.26 7.81 -23.61
N GLU A 198 3.50 8.66 -24.61
CA GLU A 198 4.81 8.77 -25.24
C GLU A 198 5.89 8.99 -24.17
N PRO A 199 7.05 8.32 -24.28
CA PRO A 199 8.08 8.32 -23.23
C PRO A 199 8.52 9.74 -22.84
N GLU A 200 8.50 10.69 -23.77
CA GLU A 200 8.79 12.10 -23.54
C GLU A 200 7.72 12.77 -22.66
N VAL A 201 6.45 12.46 -22.90
CA VAL A 201 5.32 12.97 -22.09
C VAL A 201 5.38 12.37 -20.69
N LYS A 202 5.69 11.07 -20.56
CA LYS A 202 5.90 10.42 -19.26
C LYS A 202 7.03 11.10 -18.47
N ASN A 203 8.18 11.32 -19.10
CA ASN A 203 9.34 11.93 -18.45
C ASN A 203 9.04 13.37 -17.99
N ARG A 204 8.32 14.15 -18.81
CA ARG A 204 7.87 15.50 -18.42
C ARG A 204 6.93 15.44 -17.22
N MET A 205 5.93 14.57 -17.24
CA MET A 205 5.00 14.40 -16.11
C MET A 205 5.71 13.99 -14.82
N ILE A 206 6.73 13.13 -14.91
CA ILE A 206 7.57 12.74 -13.78
C ILE A 206 8.32 13.96 -13.24
N MET A 207 9.05 14.67 -14.10
CA MET A 207 9.83 15.84 -13.72
C MET A 207 8.95 16.91 -13.05
N ASP A 208 7.81 17.24 -13.65
CA ASP A 208 6.85 18.20 -13.12
C ASP A 208 6.32 17.75 -11.75
N PHE A 209 6.04 16.45 -11.57
CA PHE A 209 5.57 15.92 -10.28
C PHE A 209 6.65 16.05 -9.19
N LYS A 210 7.91 15.77 -9.51
CA LYS A 210 9.04 15.90 -8.59
C LYS A 210 9.27 17.34 -8.16
N GLU A 211 9.32 18.25 -9.13
CA GLU A 211 9.49 19.69 -8.88
C GLU A 211 8.38 20.22 -7.98
N GLN A 212 7.13 19.89 -8.29
CA GLN A 212 5.98 20.39 -7.54
C GLN A 212 5.93 19.81 -6.13
N THR A 213 6.33 18.55 -5.96
CA THR A 213 6.48 17.96 -4.63
C THR A 213 7.52 18.71 -3.80
N GLN A 214 8.66 19.05 -4.40
CA GLN A 214 9.72 19.80 -3.73
C GLN A 214 9.28 21.22 -3.36
N VAL A 215 8.58 21.92 -4.25
CA VAL A 215 8.05 23.27 -4.01
C VAL A 215 7.07 23.28 -2.84
N VAL A 216 6.14 22.33 -2.81
CA VAL A 216 5.15 22.26 -1.71
C VAL A 216 5.81 21.80 -0.41
N LEU A 217 6.78 20.88 -0.46
CA LEU A 217 7.56 20.48 0.70
C LEU A 217 8.25 21.68 1.35
N ALA A 218 8.91 22.54 0.55
CA ALA A 218 9.55 23.76 1.04
C ALA A 218 8.54 24.72 1.68
N ARG A 219 7.40 24.98 1.01
CA ARG A 219 6.34 25.86 1.56
C ARG A 219 5.79 25.37 2.90
N VAL A 220 5.61 24.05 3.05
CA VAL A 220 5.17 23.47 4.32
C VAL A 220 6.29 23.53 5.37
N GLY A 221 7.55 23.35 4.94
CA GLY A 221 8.74 23.59 5.77
C GLY A 221 8.71 24.98 6.37
N ASP A 222 8.65 26.02 5.53
CA ASP A 222 8.58 27.42 5.98
C ASP A 222 7.43 27.66 6.97
N ALA A 223 6.23 27.14 6.66
CA ALA A 223 5.05 27.29 7.49
C ALA A 223 5.09 26.52 8.82
N THR A 224 5.98 25.53 8.94
CA THR A 224 6.20 24.75 10.18
C THR A 224 7.48 25.13 10.90
N GLY A 225 8.20 26.16 10.42
CA GLY A 225 9.51 26.54 10.92
C GLY A 225 10.54 25.45 10.68
N ASP A 226 10.68 24.98 9.45
CA ASP A 226 11.63 23.93 9.02
C ASP A 226 11.43 22.58 9.70
N PHE A 227 10.18 22.20 9.98
CA PHE A 227 9.86 20.92 10.59
C PHE A 227 10.57 20.69 11.94
N GLN A 228 10.67 21.74 12.77
CA GLN A 228 11.25 21.65 14.11
C GLN A 228 10.40 20.79 15.04
N GLU A 229 11.05 20.01 15.89
CA GLU A 229 10.37 19.08 16.79
C GLU A 229 9.43 19.79 17.75
N ILE A 230 8.30 19.15 18.03
CA ILE A 230 7.23 19.70 18.85
C ILE A 230 7.26 19.05 20.23
N ASP A 231 7.23 19.87 21.28
CA ASP A 231 7.21 19.44 22.68
C ASP A 231 5.88 19.72 23.41
N ARG A 232 5.02 20.58 22.83
CA ARG A 232 3.72 21.01 23.39
C ARG A 232 2.63 21.08 22.31
N LEU A 233 1.36 20.83 22.68
CA LEU A 233 0.26 20.89 21.70
C LEU A 233 -0.02 22.34 21.26
N ASP A 234 0.11 23.30 22.16
CA ASP A 234 -0.20 24.71 21.90
C ASP A 234 0.77 25.36 20.88
N SER A 235 1.95 24.79 20.67
CA SER A 235 2.87 25.26 19.63
C SER A 235 2.50 24.75 18.23
N VAL A 236 1.57 23.80 18.12
CA VAL A 236 1.11 23.27 16.84
C VAL A 236 0.05 24.20 16.26
N GLN A 237 0.47 25.05 15.35
CA GLN A 237 -0.45 25.93 14.64
C GLN A 237 -1.04 25.25 13.41
N ARG A 238 -2.30 25.61 13.10
CA ARG A 238 -2.90 25.22 11.84
C ARG A 238 -2.15 25.89 10.69
N LEU A 239 -1.81 25.12 9.66
CA LEU A 239 -1.16 25.66 8.48
C LEU A 239 -2.02 26.75 7.80
N PRO A 240 -1.39 27.78 7.20
CA PRO A 240 -2.11 28.77 6.40
C PRO A 240 -2.98 28.12 5.32
N ALA A 241 -4.11 28.75 4.99
CA ALA A 241 -5.07 28.21 4.03
C ALA A 241 -4.43 27.93 2.66
N ALA A 242 -3.65 28.88 2.14
CA ALA A 242 -2.94 28.75 0.86
C ALA A 242 -1.94 27.58 0.84
N VAL A 243 -1.27 27.30 1.97
CA VAL A 243 -0.34 26.17 2.11
C VAL A 243 -1.12 24.86 2.14
N SER A 244 -2.23 24.81 2.90
CA SER A 244 -3.11 23.64 2.95
C SER A 244 -3.73 23.32 1.57
N GLU A 245 -4.12 24.33 0.81
CA GLU A 245 -4.64 24.20 -0.56
C GLU A 245 -3.55 23.71 -1.53
N SER A 246 -2.31 24.19 -1.39
CA SER A 246 -1.17 23.71 -2.17
C SER A 246 -0.94 22.20 -1.96
N VAL A 247 -1.01 21.74 -0.70
CA VAL A 247 -0.92 20.31 -0.38
C VAL A 247 -2.11 19.53 -0.95
N ALA A 248 -3.33 20.04 -0.85
CA ALA A 248 -4.52 19.38 -1.40
C ALA A 248 -4.42 19.22 -2.93
N SER A 249 -4.00 20.29 -3.63
CA SER A 249 -3.77 20.26 -5.08
C SER A 249 -2.70 19.24 -5.47
N LEU A 250 -1.62 19.15 -4.69
CA LEU A 250 -0.56 18.17 -4.90
C LEU A 250 -1.05 16.72 -4.67
N VAL A 251 -1.90 16.48 -3.67
CA VAL A 251 -2.53 15.18 -3.44
C VAL A 251 -3.40 14.77 -4.62
N ASP A 252 -4.21 15.70 -5.15
CA ASP A 252 -5.03 15.43 -6.34
C ASP A 252 -4.18 15.17 -7.58
N ARG A 253 -3.10 15.93 -7.75
CA ARG A 253 -2.11 15.70 -8.82
C ARG A 253 -1.44 14.34 -8.66
N ALA A 254 -1.10 13.90 -7.45
CA ALA A 254 -0.53 12.58 -7.21
C ALA A 254 -1.51 11.46 -7.56
N ARG A 255 -2.83 11.66 -7.34
CA ARG A 255 -3.87 10.71 -7.77
C ARG A 255 -3.99 10.65 -9.28
N ASP A 256 -4.05 11.81 -9.95
CA ASP A 256 -4.11 11.91 -11.40
C ASP A 256 -2.85 11.33 -12.07
N PHE A 257 -1.67 11.62 -11.52
CA PHE A 257 -0.40 11.04 -11.94
C PHE A 257 -0.41 9.51 -11.88
N ARG A 258 -0.87 8.92 -10.77
CA ARG A 258 -1.02 7.46 -10.62
C ARG A 258 -2.06 6.88 -11.58
N ALA A 259 -3.14 7.60 -11.84
CA ALA A 259 -4.18 7.17 -12.77
C ALA A 259 -3.68 7.15 -14.22
N LYS A 260 -2.89 8.15 -14.61
CA LYS A 260 -2.37 8.32 -15.98
C LYS A 260 -1.15 7.44 -16.29
N LEU A 261 -0.17 7.39 -15.39
CA LEU A 261 1.09 6.64 -15.61
C LEU A 261 1.08 5.24 -14.98
N GLY A 262 0.00 4.89 -14.28
CA GLY A 262 -0.15 3.63 -13.57
C GLY A 262 0.56 3.62 -12.21
N TYR A 263 0.05 2.77 -11.31
CA TYR A 263 0.62 2.58 -9.97
C TYR A 263 2.07 2.06 -9.98
N GLU A 264 2.48 1.36 -11.04
CA GLU A 264 3.84 0.81 -11.17
C GLU A 264 4.89 1.93 -11.26
N THR A 265 4.73 2.86 -12.21
CA THR A 265 5.62 4.02 -12.40
C THR A 265 5.71 4.88 -11.13
N ALA A 266 4.59 5.12 -10.46
CA ALA A 266 4.58 5.90 -9.23
C ALA A 266 5.33 5.24 -8.07
N LEU A 267 5.38 3.90 -8.03
CA LEU A 267 6.07 3.14 -6.97
C LEU A 267 7.53 2.80 -7.30
N SER A 268 7.94 2.89 -8.57
CA SER A 268 9.31 2.65 -9.03
C SER A 268 10.12 3.95 -9.16
N GLU A 269 9.58 4.98 -9.79
CA GLU A 269 10.33 6.19 -10.20
C GLU A 269 10.03 7.43 -9.33
N CYS A 270 8.85 7.46 -8.71
CA CYS A 270 8.35 8.58 -7.90
C CYS A 270 7.87 8.16 -6.51
N ARG A 271 8.48 7.10 -5.95
CA ARG A 271 8.09 6.57 -4.64
C ARG A 271 8.31 7.60 -3.54
N SER A 272 9.49 8.20 -3.51
CA SER A 272 9.87 9.17 -2.47
C SER A 272 8.92 10.38 -2.47
N GLU A 273 8.50 10.80 -3.65
CA GLU A 273 7.59 11.91 -3.86
C GLU A 273 6.18 11.54 -3.44
N THR A 274 5.72 10.33 -3.80
CA THR A 274 4.44 9.77 -3.33
C THR A 274 4.38 9.75 -1.80
N GLU A 275 5.42 9.26 -1.13
CA GLU A 275 5.46 9.20 0.34
C GLU A 275 5.56 10.61 0.95
N THR A 276 6.27 11.53 0.31
CA THR A 276 6.29 12.95 0.72
C THR A 276 4.90 13.56 0.66
N VAL A 277 4.14 13.32 -0.41
CA VAL A 277 2.77 13.82 -0.55
C VAL A 277 1.87 13.29 0.57
N ASP A 278 1.99 12.01 0.89
CA ASP A 278 1.22 11.40 1.98
C ASP A 278 1.63 11.96 3.36
N ALA A 279 2.94 12.17 3.57
CA ALA A 279 3.48 12.80 4.79
C ALA A 279 3.01 14.25 4.95
N LEU A 280 3.04 15.05 3.89
CA LEU A 280 2.53 16.43 3.89
C LEU A 280 1.01 16.45 4.15
N SER A 281 0.27 15.51 3.58
CA SER A 281 -1.16 15.36 3.91
C SER A 281 -1.36 14.99 5.38
N ALA A 282 -0.47 14.21 5.99
CA ALA A 282 -0.53 13.89 7.42
C ALA A 282 -0.27 15.15 8.27
N VAL A 283 0.69 16.00 7.90
CA VAL A 283 0.93 17.30 8.57
C VAL A 283 -0.34 18.15 8.59
N VAL A 284 -0.98 18.35 7.41
CA VAL A 284 -2.20 19.17 7.30
C VAL A 284 -3.33 18.64 8.18
N ARG A 285 -3.55 17.32 8.20
CA ARG A 285 -4.60 16.71 9.01
C ARG A 285 -4.31 16.83 10.50
N SER A 286 -3.08 16.51 10.92
CA SER A 286 -2.71 16.49 12.33
C SER A 286 -2.71 17.90 12.94
N THR A 287 -2.15 18.89 12.23
CA THR A 287 -2.18 20.29 12.67
C THR A 287 -3.61 20.83 12.77
N ARG A 288 -4.48 20.50 11.81
CA ARG A 288 -5.91 20.86 11.86
C ARG A 288 -6.62 20.21 13.04
N ASN A 289 -6.39 18.92 13.27
CA ASN A 289 -7.04 18.18 14.35
C ASN A 289 -6.61 18.70 15.72
N ILE A 290 -5.31 18.95 15.93
CA ILE A 290 -4.79 19.52 17.19
C ILE A 290 -5.37 20.93 17.42
N ALA A 291 -5.35 21.80 16.40
CA ALA A 291 -5.96 23.12 16.48
C ALA A 291 -7.49 23.08 16.69
N GLY A 292 -8.14 21.99 16.25
CA GLY A 292 -9.56 21.72 16.48
C GLY A 292 -9.86 20.98 17.79
N SER A 293 -8.89 20.88 18.70
CA SER A 293 -9.02 20.18 19.99
C SER A 293 -9.36 18.69 19.87
N ASP A 294 -8.87 18.05 18.81
CA ASP A 294 -8.96 16.61 18.56
C ASP A 294 -7.57 15.98 18.41
N ALA A 295 -6.81 16.02 19.51
CA ALA A 295 -5.47 15.42 19.57
C ALA A 295 -5.52 13.88 19.41
N SER A 296 -6.66 13.26 19.73
CA SER A 296 -6.93 11.82 19.53
C SER A 296 -6.90 11.43 18.05
N ALA A 297 -7.66 12.13 17.20
CA ALA A 297 -7.65 11.87 15.77
C ALA A 297 -6.27 12.15 15.14
N ALA A 298 -5.55 13.17 15.63
CA ALA A 298 -4.17 13.41 15.21
C ALA A 298 -3.25 12.24 15.59
N ASN A 299 -3.32 11.73 16.82
CA ASN A 299 -2.48 10.62 17.27
C ASN A 299 -2.72 9.34 16.46
N SER A 300 -3.99 9.00 16.24
CA SER A 300 -4.40 7.83 15.46
C SER A 300 -3.90 7.93 14.02
N GLY A 301 -4.15 9.07 13.35
CA GLY A 301 -3.70 9.30 11.98
C GLY A 301 -2.18 9.27 11.81
N LEU A 302 -1.42 9.86 12.74
CA LEU A 302 0.05 9.81 12.73
C LEU A 302 0.58 8.40 12.98
N THR A 303 -0.05 7.65 13.88
CA THR A 303 0.31 6.25 14.16
C THR A 303 0.10 5.37 12.93
N ASP A 304 -1.04 5.50 12.25
CA ASP A 304 -1.32 4.76 11.03
C ASP A 304 -0.37 5.14 9.89
N PHE A 305 -0.06 6.43 9.73
CA PHE A 305 0.90 6.89 8.73
C PHE A 305 2.30 6.31 8.97
N LEU A 306 2.86 6.49 10.18
CA LEU A 306 4.22 6.05 10.52
C LEU A 306 4.35 4.52 10.60
N LYS A 307 3.27 3.80 10.87
CA LYS A 307 3.26 2.33 10.77
C LYS A 307 3.48 1.84 9.34
N ASN A 308 2.94 2.56 8.36
CA ASN A 308 3.07 2.23 6.94
C ASN A 308 4.31 2.86 6.29
N ASN A 309 4.83 3.95 6.87
CA ASN A 309 5.99 4.71 6.39
C ASN A 309 6.94 5.01 7.56
N PRO A 310 7.64 3.99 8.10
CA PRO A 310 8.40 4.12 9.34
C PRO A 310 9.59 5.08 9.24
N GLU A 311 10.21 5.16 8.06
CA GLU A 311 11.39 5.97 7.81
C GLU A 311 11.30 6.58 6.40
N PRO A 312 11.91 7.76 6.18
CA PRO A 312 11.99 8.36 4.86
C PRO A 312 12.90 7.54 3.93
N LEU A 313 12.61 7.53 2.63
CA LEU A 313 13.48 6.88 1.63
C LEU A 313 14.78 7.64 1.39
N ILE A 314 14.75 8.97 1.56
CA ILE A 314 15.87 9.87 1.25
C ILE A 314 16.10 10.88 2.35
N ASP A 315 17.35 11.31 2.51
CA ASP A 315 17.79 12.18 3.60
C ASP A 315 17.10 13.54 3.63
N ALA A 316 16.75 14.08 2.46
CA ALA A 316 16.05 15.36 2.33
C ALA A 316 14.68 15.37 3.04
N GLN A 317 14.06 14.21 3.23
CA GLN A 317 12.76 14.07 3.89
C GLN A 317 12.87 13.88 5.40
N ARG A 318 14.07 13.67 5.94
CA ARG A 318 14.30 13.38 7.35
C ARG A 318 13.69 14.43 8.30
N PRO A 319 13.77 15.74 8.04
CA PRO A 319 13.14 16.75 8.90
C PRO A 319 11.62 16.53 9.03
N LEU A 320 10.93 16.26 7.92
CA LEU A 320 9.48 16.02 7.89
C LEU A 320 9.08 14.78 8.70
N TRP A 321 9.80 13.66 8.55
CA TRP A 321 9.51 12.45 9.34
C TRP A 321 9.79 12.65 10.82
N ARG A 322 10.84 13.38 11.16
CA ARG A 322 11.19 13.72 12.54
C ARG A 322 10.08 14.57 13.18
N TYR A 323 9.57 15.56 12.46
CA TYR A 323 8.44 16.38 12.87
C TYR A 323 7.19 15.54 13.16
N LEU A 324 6.75 14.71 12.21
CA LEU A 324 5.59 13.83 12.38
C LEU A 324 5.77 12.84 13.55
N THR A 325 6.99 12.33 13.73
CA THR A 325 7.33 11.42 14.84
C THR A 325 7.25 12.14 16.17
N SER A 326 7.79 13.37 16.27
CA SER A 326 7.72 14.20 17.48
C SER A 326 6.26 14.48 17.88
N MET A 327 5.41 14.85 16.91
CA MET A 327 3.97 15.05 17.14
C MET A 327 3.31 13.78 17.68
N ARG A 328 3.58 12.60 17.07
CA ARG A 328 3.00 11.33 17.52
C ARG A 328 3.44 10.99 18.94
N LEU A 329 4.74 11.15 19.25
CA LEU A 329 5.28 10.86 20.56
C LEU A 329 4.68 11.77 21.63
N LEU A 330 4.53 13.06 21.32
CA LEU A 330 3.85 14.02 22.18
C LEU A 330 2.40 13.59 22.45
N CYS A 331 1.62 13.34 21.39
CA CYS A 331 0.22 12.94 21.55
C CYS A 331 0.09 11.65 22.35
N SER A 332 0.90 10.63 22.07
CA SER A 332 0.88 9.35 22.79
C SER A 332 1.23 9.52 24.28
N ARG A 333 2.19 10.39 24.60
CA ARG A 333 2.54 10.71 25.99
C ARG A 333 1.37 11.39 26.72
N LEU A 334 0.75 12.38 26.08
CA LEU A 334 -0.36 13.13 26.68
C LEU A 334 -1.63 12.28 26.83
N GLU A 335 -1.94 11.46 25.84
CA GLU A 335 -3.03 10.48 25.91
C GLU A 335 -2.85 9.55 27.11
N LYS A 336 -1.64 9.01 27.29
CA LYS A 336 -1.32 8.15 28.45
C LYS A 336 -1.45 8.90 29.78
N GLN A 337 -1.11 10.19 29.84
CA GLN A 337 -1.29 11.01 31.05
C GLN A 337 -2.78 11.27 31.34
N ALA A 338 -3.59 11.51 30.30
CA ALA A 338 -5.02 11.73 30.44
C ALA A 338 -5.79 10.47 30.87
N GLU A 339 -5.32 9.28 30.50
CA GLU A 339 -5.94 7.98 30.81
C GLU A 339 -6.24 7.80 32.31
N THR A 340 -5.33 8.23 33.20
CA THR A 340 -5.55 8.14 34.65
C THR A 340 -6.76 8.97 35.10
N HIS A 341 -6.93 10.17 34.53
CA HIS A 341 -8.08 11.01 34.81
C HIS A 341 -9.37 10.43 34.22
N LEU A 342 -9.31 9.85 33.00
CA LEU A 342 -10.46 9.17 32.39
C LEU A 342 -10.96 7.98 33.23
N GLN A 343 -10.04 7.17 33.75
CA GLN A 343 -10.37 6.03 34.60
C GLN A 343 -11.03 6.47 35.92
N ARG A 344 -10.48 7.51 36.57
CA ARG A 344 -11.08 8.09 37.78
C ARG A 344 -12.45 8.70 37.50
N ALA A 345 -12.59 9.43 36.39
CA ALA A 345 -13.85 10.00 35.96
C ALA A 345 -14.93 8.92 35.73
N GLY A 346 -14.57 7.81 35.09
CA GLY A 346 -15.43 6.66 34.89
C GLY A 346 -15.88 6.03 36.22
N ALA A 347 -14.96 5.86 37.17
CA ALA A 347 -15.28 5.34 38.49
C ALA A 347 -16.26 6.25 39.26
N PHE A 348 -16.02 7.57 39.27
CA PHE A 348 -16.95 8.52 39.89
C PHE A 348 -18.33 8.52 39.22
N ALA A 349 -18.38 8.44 37.89
CA ALA A 349 -19.64 8.37 37.15
C ALA A 349 -20.44 7.12 37.53
N SER A 350 -19.79 5.95 37.62
CA SER A 350 -20.44 4.71 38.05
C SER A 350 -20.93 4.73 39.50
N ALA A 351 -20.29 5.53 40.35
CA ALA A 351 -20.67 5.71 41.74
C ALA A 351 -21.75 6.80 41.95
N GLY A 352 -22.31 7.37 40.87
CA GLY A 352 -23.29 8.46 40.95
C GLY A 352 -22.72 9.80 41.39
N ARG A 353 -21.39 9.93 41.51
CA ARG A 353 -20.69 11.16 41.90
C ARG A 353 -20.46 12.05 40.68
N THR A 354 -21.54 12.54 40.09
CA THR A 354 -21.53 13.25 38.81
C THR A 354 -20.61 14.48 38.79
N GLY A 355 -20.58 15.28 39.85
CA GLY A 355 -19.70 16.46 39.94
C GLY A 355 -18.21 16.11 39.90
N ASP A 356 -17.80 15.06 40.63
CA ASP A 356 -16.42 14.59 40.61
C ASP A 356 -16.04 13.98 39.26
N ALA A 357 -16.97 13.25 38.64
CA ALA A 357 -16.76 12.69 37.30
C ALA A 357 -16.52 13.78 36.26
N ILE A 358 -17.35 14.83 36.25
CA ILE A 358 -17.20 15.98 35.34
C ILE A 358 -15.83 16.63 35.52
N ARG A 359 -15.42 16.88 36.77
CA ARG A 359 -14.11 17.49 37.07
C ARG A 359 -12.94 16.65 36.54
N GLU A 360 -12.96 15.34 36.75
CA GLU A 360 -11.90 14.47 36.23
C GLU A 360 -11.91 14.38 34.70
N TYR A 361 -13.08 14.34 34.05
CA TYR A 361 -13.15 14.41 32.58
C TYR A 361 -12.62 15.75 32.04
N GLN A 362 -12.84 16.87 32.75
CA GLN A 362 -12.29 18.17 32.39
C GLN A 362 -10.75 18.20 32.48
N GLU A 363 -10.16 17.62 33.53
CA GLU A 363 -8.70 17.48 33.63
C GLU A 363 -8.13 16.59 32.53
N ALA A 364 -8.78 15.47 32.24
CA ALA A 364 -8.39 14.61 31.12
C ALA A 364 -8.40 15.38 29.78
N TYR A 365 -9.46 16.15 29.53
CA TYR A 365 -9.60 16.96 28.32
C TYR A 365 -8.55 18.07 28.24
N ARG A 366 -8.21 18.71 29.37
CA ARG A 366 -7.16 19.74 29.43
C ARG A 366 -5.78 19.20 29.05
N ILE A 367 -5.48 17.96 29.44
CA ILE A 367 -4.21 17.28 29.12
C ILE A 367 -4.21 16.79 27.67
N PHE A 368 -5.29 16.15 27.25
CA PHE A 368 -5.42 15.56 25.92
C PHE A 368 -6.81 15.84 25.34
N PRO A 369 -6.94 16.90 24.51
CA PRO A 369 -8.21 17.27 23.92
C PRO A 369 -8.77 16.17 23.01
N ASN A 370 -10.01 15.75 23.29
CA ASN A 370 -10.71 14.68 22.58
C ASN A 370 -12.23 14.96 22.58
N PRO A 371 -12.90 15.00 21.40
CA PRO A 371 -14.34 15.21 21.30
C PRO A 371 -15.19 14.21 22.10
N ALA A 372 -14.75 12.95 22.23
CA ALA A 372 -15.46 11.94 23.01
C ALA A 372 -15.52 12.29 24.50
N THR A 373 -14.43 12.83 25.05
CA THR A 373 -14.37 13.31 26.43
C THR A 373 -15.30 14.50 26.63
N THR A 374 -15.30 15.45 25.68
CA THR A 374 -16.23 16.59 25.72
C THR A 374 -17.69 16.13 25.70
N GLU A 375 -18.03 15.13 24.90
CA GLU A 375 -19.39 14.61 24.85
C GLU A 375 -19.80 13.92 26.15
N LYS A 376 -18.88 13.20 26.81
CA LYS A 376 -19.14 12.64 28.15
C LYS A 376 -19.41 13.71 29.19
N ILE A 377 -18.67 14.82 29.15
CA ILE A 377 -18.93 15.98 30.02
C ILE A 377 -20.35 16.51 29.79
N ARG A 378 -20.74 16.75 28.53
CA ARG A 378 -22.09 17.25 28.17
C ARG A 378 -23.20 16.29 28.60
N GLN A 379 -23.00 14.98 28.43
CA GLN A 379 -23.97 13.97 28.84
C GLN A 379 -24.20 14.00 30.35
N LEU A 380 -23.13 14.03 31.14
CA LEU A 380 -23.23 14.09 32.60
C LEU A 380 -23.88 15.39 33.09
N GLN A 381 -23.58 16.51 32.45
CA GLN A 381 -24.21 17.81 32.75
C GLN A 381 -25.72 17.77 32.48
N ARG A 382 -26.15 17.27 31.32
CA ARG A 382 -27.59 17.12 31.01
C ARG A 382 -28.30 16.23 32.02
N ASN A 383 -27.72 15.06 32.33
CA ASN A 383 -28.28 14.13 33.30
C ASN A 383 -28.39 14.74 34.69
N SER A 384 -27.45 15.61 35.10
CA SER A 384 -27.50 16.30 36.40
C SER A 384 -28.59 17.38 36.48
N LEU A 385 -29.03 17.90 35.32
CA LEU A 385 -30.07 18.92 35.20
C LEU A 385 -31.46 18.32 34.93
N GLY A 386 -31.57 17.00 34.75
CA GLY A 386 -32.83 16.31 34.46
C GLY A 386 -33.41 16.61 33.08
N LEU A 387 -32.55 16.94 32.10
CA LEU A 387 -32.92 17.34 30.73
C LEU A 387 -32.77 16.23 29.69
#